data_AF-A0A957F5A6-F1
#
_entry.id   AF-A0A957F5A6-F1
#
_cell.length_a   1.000
_cell.length_b   1.000
_cell.length_c   1.000
_cell.angle_alpha   90.00
_cell.angle_beta   90.00
_cell.angle_gamma   90.00
#
_symmetry.space_group_name_H-M   'P 1'
#
loop_
_entity.id
_entity.type
_entity.pdbx_description
1 polymer ?
#
loop_
_entity_poly.entity_id
_entity_poly.type
_entity_poly.pdbx_seq_one_letter_code
_entity_poly.pdbx_strand_id
1 'polypeptide(L)'
;MNFRLNGQMTPYDGDPDLPLLTYLREDAGILSPKNGCAPQAACGACVVDLEGKAVLACVTPMKKVDGKSVTTIEGLGQYRQDVYANAFVAAGGVQCGFCIPGIVIQANALINKNPEPSRADIAQALTPNLCRCTGYKKIVDAIEIAAAAIRREEEVPPPNGNGRIGSRLPKYHARDLVLGQHHYVDDVRLPGMVHGALKFSDHPRAVVRHIDTRAAAALPGVIRVFTAADVPGDRFIGLIKQDWPLMVAEGETTRYVGDVLAVVAAATDDIARQAVDLIAVDYEVLTPLIDMHVALQPDAPQIHPHAPGNVLAQSLTSRGDVEAARAASAYVSRGVYETQWIEHGFMEPEAA
;
A
#
# COMPACT_ATOMS: atom_id res chain seq x y z
N MET A 1 -3.30 21.68 -23.34
CA MET A 1 -4.19 22.22 -22.31
C MET A 1 -3.41 23.13 -21.37
N ASN A 2 -4.08 24.05 -20.68
CA ASN A 2 -3.45 24.94 -19.70
C ASN A 2 -4.27 24.92 -18.42
N PHE A 3 -3.62 24.74 -17.28
CA PHE A 3 -4.29 24.72 -15.98
C PHE A 3 -3.40 25.40 -14.93
N ARG A 4 -3.93 25.68 -13.74
CA ARG A 4 -3.15 26.24 -12.64
C ARG A 4 -2.78 25.13 -11.67
N LEU A 5 -1.48 24.90 -11.44
CA LEU A 5 -0.97 23.97 -10.44
C LEU A 5 -0.32 24.75 -9.31
N ASN A 6 -0.85 24.64 -8.09
CA ASN A 6 -0.35 25.36 -6.92
C ASN A 6 -0.19 26.87 -7.17
N GLY A 7 -1.14 27.46 -7.90
CA GLY A 7 -1.16 28.88 -8.27
C GLY A 7 -0.34 29.26 -9.51
N GLN A 8 0.49 28.36 -10.04
CA GLN A 8 1.29 28.61 -11.25
C GLN A 8 0.57 28.11 -12.49
N MET A 9 0.62 28.88 -13.59
CA MET A 9 0.05 28.43 -14.87
C MET A 9 0.98 27.38 -15.48
N THR A 10 0.44 26.22 -15.79
CA THR A 10 1.19 25.05 -16.26
C THR A 10 0.64 24.58 -17.60
N PRO A 11 1.44 24.63 -18.68
CA PRO A 11 1.07 24.01 -19.94
C PRO A 11 1.22 22.50 -19.85
N TYR A 12 0.33 21.76 -20.51
CA TYR A 12 0.44 20.31 -20.67
C TYR A 12 -0.01 19.91 -22.07
N ASP A 13 0.84 19.17 -22.78
CA ASP A 13 0.64 18.68 -24.15
C ASP A 13 0.70 17.14 -24.26
N GLY A 14 0.73 16.45 -23.12
CA GLY A 14 0.69 14.98 -23.04
C GLY A 14 -0.70 14.37 -23.21
N ASP A 15 -0.83 13.10 -22.82
CA ASP A 15 -2.05 12.32 -22.98
C ASP A 15 -3.22 12.90 -22.15
N PRO A 16 -4.34 13.32 -22.80
CA PRO A 16 -5.51 13.84 -22.10
C PRO A 16 -6.18 12.82 -21.15
N ASP A 17 -5.94 11.52 -21.34
CA ASP A 17 -6.49 10.45 -20.51
C ASP A 17 -5.55 10.04 -19.37
N LEU A 18 -4.32 10.58 -19.31
CA LEU A 18 -3.39 10.34 -18.21
C LEU A 18 -4.03 10.70 -16.86
N PRO A 19 -3.98 9.84 -15.84
CA PRO A 19 -4.45 10.21 -14.51
C PRO A 19 -3.65 11.38 -13.93
N LEU A 20 -4.34 12.32 -13.28
CA LEU A 20 -3.74 13.47 -12.63
C LEU A 20 -2.71 13.05 -11.58
N LEU A 21 -2.92 11.93 -10.88
CA LEU A 21 -1.93 11.40 -9.93
C LEU A 21 -0.60 11.07 -10.62
N THR A 22 -0.66 10.42 -11.79
CA THR A 22 0.53 10.04 -12.56
C THR A 22 1.27 11.30 -13.03
N TYR A 23 0.55 12.27 -13.60
CA TYR A 23 1.14 13.55 -13.98
C TYR A 23 1.80 14.26 -12.78
N LEU A 24 1.11 14.35 -11.63
CA LEU A 24 1.64 15.04 -10.46
C LEU A 24 2.93 14.40 -9.96
N ARG A 25 2.97 13.06 -9.87
CA ARG A 25 4.12 12.34 -9.31
C ARG A 25 5.27 12.21 -10.30
N GLU A 26 5.00 11.77 -11.53
CA GLU A 26 6.03 11.41 -12.50
C GLU A 26 6.50 12.62 -13.34
N ASP A 27 5.58 13.49 -13.76
CA ASP A 27 5.94 14.63 -14.63
C ASP A 27 6.28 15.89 -13.82
N ALA A 28 5.49 16.18 -12.78
CA ALA A 28 5.64 17.40 -11.98
C ALA A 28 6.50 17.22 -10.71
N GLY A 29 6.86 15.99 -10.34
CA GLY A 29 7.66 15.69 -9.15
C GLY A 29 6.99 16.04 -7.81
N ILE A 30 5.66 16.14 -7.80
CA ILE A 30 4.84 16.45 -6.62
C ILE A 30 4.41 15.14 -5.94
N LEU A 31 5.03 14.86 -4.81
CA LEU A 31 4.91 13.57 -4.10
C LEU A 31 3.90 13.58 -2.95
N SER A 32 3.32 14.74 -2.59
CA SER A 32 2.35 14.79 -1.48
C SER A 32 1.09 13.96 -1.73
N PRO A 33 0.49 13.90 -2.93
CA PRO A 33 -0.58 12.94 -3.23
C PRO A 33 0.03 11.55 -3.37
N LYS A 34 -0.34 10.64 -2.47
CA LYS A 34 0.26 9.30 -2.41
C LYS A 34 -0.48 8.28 -3.27
N ASN A 35 0.27 7.40 -3.92
CA ASN A 35 -0.27 6.26 -4.65
C ASN A 35 -0.46 5.06 -3.70
N GLY A 36 -1.67 4.91 -3.15
CA GLY A 36 -2.00 3.75 -2.30
C GLY A 36 -2.73 2.64 -3.06
N CYS A 37 -3.86 2.97 -3.66
CA CYS A 37 -4.71 2.01 -4.36
C CYS A 37 -5.07 2.50 -5.76
N ALA A 38 -4.16 3.19 -6.46
CA ALA A 38 -4.47 3.53 -7.84
C ALA A 38 -4.55 2.23 -8.66
N PRO A 39 -5.48 2.12 -9.62
CA PRO A 39 -6.54 3.08 -9.99
C PRO A 39 -7.90 2.82 -9.28
N GLN A 40 -7.97 1.98 -8.25
CA GLN A 40 -9.23 1.56 -7.62
C GLN A 40 -9.99 2.68 -6.88
N ALA A 41 -9.35 3.82 -6.58
CA ALA A 41 -10.01 4.99 -5.98
C ALA A 41 -10.71 4.73 -4.62
N ALA A 42 -10.17 3.82 -3.81
CA ALA A 42 -10.78 3.41 -2.54
C ALA A 42 -10.15 4.03 -1.28
N CYS A 43 -8.89 4.49 -1.33
CA CYS A 43 -8.13 4.81 -0.11
C CYS A 43 -8.04 6.31 0.23
N GLY A 44 -8.28 7.21 -0.72
CA GLY A 44 -8.19 8.66 -0.51
C GLY A 44 -6.79 9.22 -0.24
N ALA A 45 -5.71 8.45 -0.42
CA ALA A 45 -4.34 8.94 -0.20
C ALA A 45 -3.88 9.94 -1.29
N CYS A 46 -4.49 9.87 -2.48
CA CYS A 46 -4.19 10.72 -3.63
C CYS A 46 -5.09 11.96 -3.74
N VAL A 47 -5.78 12.35 -2.66
CA VAL A 47 -6.72 13.48 -2.70
C VAL A 47 -5.98 14.79 -2.98
N VAL A 48 -6.49 15.54 -3.95
CA VAL A 48 -6.06 16.91 -4.30
C VAL A 48 -7.28 17.82 -4.34
N ASP A 49 -7.08 19.13 -4.21
CA ASP A 49 -8.15 20.12 -4.40
C ASP A 49 -8.20 20.50 -5.89
N LEU A 50 -9.36 20.32 -6.52
CA LEU A 50 -9.66 20.75 -7.89
C LEU A 50 -10.84 21.75 -7.82
N GLU A 51 -10.58 23.03 -8.04
CA GLU A 51 -11.58 24.11 -7.98
C GLU A 51 -12.37 24.15 -6.66
N GLY A 52 -11.67 24.05 -5.52
CA GLY A 52 -12.27 24.06 -4.18
C GLY A 52 -13.00 22.76 -3.81
N LYS A 53 -12.73 21.67 -4.54
CA LYS A 53 -13.32 20.35 -4.30
C LYS A 53 -12.22 19.32 -4.14
N ALA A 54 -12.24 18.60 -3.02
CA ALA A 54 -11.38 17.45 -2.85
C ALA A 54 -11.80 16.32 -3.82
N VAL A 55 -10.87 15.86 -4.64
CA VAL A 55 -11.06 14.82 -5.66
C VAL A 55 -9.94 13.80 -5.61
N LEU A 56 -10.23 12.57 -6.06
CA LEU A 56 -9.24 11.50 -6.17
C LEU A 56 -8.42 11.67 -7.45
N ALA A 57 -7.13 11.98 -7.32
CA ALA A 57 -6.27 12.23 -8.49
C ALA A 57 -6.05 10.97 -9.34
N CYS A 58 -6.06 9.77 -8.75
CA CYS A 58 -5.80 8.50 -9.46
C CYS A 58 -6.85 8.14 -10.53
N VAL A 59 -8.03 8.75 -10.51
CA VAL A 59 -9.14 8.50 -11.47
C VAL A 59 -9.62 9.79 -12.14
N THR A 60 -8.88 10.89 -11.96
CA THR A 60 -9.17 12.16 -12.61
C THR A 60 -8.25 12.32 -13.81
N PRO A 61 -8.74 12.16 -15.06
CA PRO A 61 -7.89 12.33 -16.25
C PRO A 61 -7.54 13.80 -16.48
N MET A 62 -6.37 14.06 -17.08
CA MET A 62 -5.86 15.41 -17.36
C MET A 62 -6.84 16.28 -18.15
N LYS A 63 -7.63 15.72 -19.07
CA LYS A 63 -8.69 16.47 -19.80
C LYS A 63 -9.76 17.09 -18.89
N LYS A 64 -9.98 16.57 -17.68
CA LYS A 64 -10.90 17.17 -16.70
C LYS A 64 -10.27 18.33 -15.93
N VAL A 65 -8.95 18.52 -16.05
CA VAL A 65 -8.14 19.53 -15.36
C VAL A 65 -7.93 20.78 -16.22
N ASP A 66 -8.10 20.67 -17.54
CA ASP A 66 -7.96 21.81 -18.45
C ASP A 66 -8.77 23.04 -18.01
N GLY A 67 -8.10 24.19 -17.97
CA GLY A 67 -8.65 25.47 -17.54
C GLY A 67 -8.89 25.64 -16.02
N LYS A 68 -8.60 24.63 -15.19
CA LYS A 68 -8.91 24.63 -13.75
C LYS A 68 -7.69 24.83 -12.86
N SER A 69 -7.92 25.05 -11.58
CA SER A 69 -6.90 25.08 -10.53
C SER A 69 -6.84 23.76 -9.77
N VAL A 70 -5.63 23.20 -9.68
CA VAL A 70 -5.25 22.08 -8.83
C VAL A 70 -4.36 22.59 -7.70
N THR A 71 -4.71 22.26 -6.46
CA THR A 71 -3.93 22.57 -5.27
C THR A 71 -3.61 21.28 -4.52
N THR A 72 -2.32 21.02 -4.35
CA THR A 72 -1.76 19.97 -3.50
C THR A 72 -1.29 20.56 -2.16
N ILE A 73 -0.63 19.79 -1.29
CA ILE A 73 -0.13 20.32 -0.01
C ILE A 73 0.82 21.51 -0.24
N GLU A 74 1.67 21.40 -1.26
CA GLU A 74 2.64 22.39 -1.68
C GLU A 74 1.98 23.75 -2.01
N GLY A 75 0.72 23.76 -2.46
CA GLY A 75 -0.02 24.98 -2.80
C GLY A 75 -0.87 25.58 -1.68
N LEU A 76 -0.90 25.00 -0.47
CA LEU A 76 -1.73 25.52 0.65
C LEU A 76 -1.23 26.84 1.24
N GLY A 77 0.01 27.24 0.93
CA GLY A 77 0.69 28.36 1.56
C GLY A 77 1.24 28.03 2.95
N GLN A 78 2.27 28.76 3.36
CA GLN A 78 3.06 28.46 4.56
C GLN A 78 2.21 28.41 5.83
N TYR A 79 1.32 29.38 6.04
CA TYR A 79 0.45 29.45 7.22
C TYR A 79 -0.37 28.17 7.42
N ARG A 80 -1.06 27.70 6.38
CA ARG A 80 -1.90 26.49 6.49
C ARG A 80 -1.06 25.23 6.64
N GLN A 81 0.08 25.14 5.96
CA GLN A 81 1.02 24.02 6.15
C GLN A 81 1.47 23.94 7.62
N ASP A 82 1.82 25.07 8.25
CA ASP A 82 2.21 25.12 9.65
C ASP A 82 1.07 24.72 10.59
N VAL A 83 -0.13 25.24 10.37
CA VAL A 83 -1.31 24.88 11.17
C VAL A 83 -1.60 23.39 11.10
N TYR A 84 -1.68 22.80 9.89
CA TYR A 84 -1.97 21.38 9.75
C TYR A 84 -0.85 20.50 10.32
N ALA A 85 0.41 20.80 10.02
CA ALA A 85 1.54 20.07 10.57
C ALA A 85 1.48 20.06 12.10
N ASN A 86 1.40 21.23 12.73
CA ASN A 86 1.47 21.33 14.18
C ASN A 86 0.23 20.74 14.85
N ALA A 87 -0.97 20.90 14.27
CA ALA A 87 -2.20 20.30 14.78
C ALA A 87 -2.16 18.76 14.76
N PHE A 88 -1.75 18.15 13.64
CA PHE A 88 -1.64 16.70 13.53
C PHE A 88 -0.56 16.13 14.45
N VAL A 89 0.59 16.80 14.57
CA VAL A 89 1.66 16.36 15.47
C VAL A 89 1.21 16.47 16.93
N ALA A 90 0.58 17.59 17.33
CA ALA A 90 0.13 17.81 18.71
C ALA A 90 -0.96 16.83 19.15
N ALA A 91 -1.88 16.48 18.24
CA ALA A 91 -2.95 15.52 18.52
C ALA A 91 -2.45 14.06 18.52
N GLY A 92 -1.30 13.76 17.92
CA GLY A 92 -0.88 12.41 17.58
C GLY A 92 -1.71 11.82 16.44
N GLY A 93 -2.19 12.68 15.53
CA GLY A 93 -3.01 12.32 14.36
C GLY A 93 -2.22 11.68 13.21
N VAL A 94 -0.91 11.48 13.38
CA VAL A 94 -0.01 10.94 12.37
C VAL A 94 0.83 9.78 12.94
N GLN A 95 0.69 8.60 12.33
CA GLN A 95 1.52 7.42 12.59
C GLN A 95 2.40 7.12 11.37
N CYS A 96 2.05 6.18 10.50
CA CYS A 96 2.86 5.91 9.29
C CYS A 96 2.97 7.12 8.36
N GLY A 97 1.97 8.02 8.36
CA GLY A 97 1.95 9.26 7.58
C GLY A 97 1.34 9.15 6.19
N PHE A 98 1.28 7.96 5.60
CA PHE A 98 1.00 7.80 4.18
C PHE A 98 -0.34 8.41 3.71
N CYS A 99 -1.39 8.28 4.52
CA CYS A 99 -2.70 8.82 4.17
C CYS A 99 -2.90 10.30 4.55
N ILE A 100 -2.00 10.88 5.34
CA ILE A 100 -2.23 12.17 5.99
C ILE A 100 -2.25 13.34 5.00
N PRO A 101 -1.39 13.42 3.96
CA PRO A 101 -1.47 14.48 2.97
C PRO A 101 -2.86 14.58 2.30
N GLY A 102 -3.42 13.45 1.85
CA GLY A 102 -4.76 13.42 1.27
C GLY A 102 -5.85 13.83 2.27
N ILE A 103 -5.70 13.43 3.53
CA ILE A 103 -6.61 13.83 4.63
C ILE A 103 -6.54 15.33 4.91
N VAL A 104 -5.35 15.93 4.87
CA VAL A 104 -5.16 17.38 5.06
C VAL A 104 -5.85 18.16 3.95
N ILE A 105 -5.71 17.74 2.68
CA ILE A 105 -6.43 18.38 1.57
C ILE A 105 -7.96 18.22 1.72
N GLN A 106 -8.42 17.03 2.10
CA GLN A 106 -9.85 16.80 2.39
C GLN A 106 -10.36 17.73 3.49
N ALA A 107 -9.61 17.86 4.60
CA ALA A 107 -9.93 18.73 5.71
C ALA A 107 -9.93 20.21 5.32
N ASN A 108 -8.97 20.62 4.48
CA ASN A 108 -8.87 21.98 3.95
C ASN A 108 -10.08 22.34 3.10
N ALA A 109 -10.51 21.44 2.20
CA ALA A 109 -11.71 21.62 1.39
C ALA A 109 -12.99 21.69 2.24
N LEU A 110 -13.07 20.92 3.33
CA LEU A 110 -14.17 21.00 4.31
C LEU A 110 -14.16 22.36 5.02
N ILE A 111 -13.03 22.76 5.60
CA ILE A 111 -12.90 23.97 6.43
C ILE A 111 -13.17 25.23 5.60
N ASN A 112 -12.78 25.26 4.32
CA ASN A 112 -13.09 26.38 3.43
C ASN A 112 -14.59 26.55 3.16
N LYS A 113 -15.39 25.48 3.27
CA LYS A 113 -16.85 25.51 3.08
C LYS A 113 -17.60 25.66 4.40
N ASN A 114 -17.09 25.06 5.46
CA ASN A 114 -17.61 25.12 6.81
C ASN A 114 -16.46 25.42 7.79
N PRO A 115 -16.24 26.69 8.17
CA PRO A 115 -15.17 27.10 9.08
C PRO A 115 -15.31 26.58 10.53
N GLU A 116 -16.46 26.00 10.89
CA GLU A 116 -16.71 25.40 12.20
C GLU A 116 -17.37 24.01 12.03
N PRO A 117 -16.66 23.04 11.43
CA PRO A 117 -17.23 21.73 11.20
C PRO A 117 -17.37 20.98 12.52
N SER A 118 -18.51 20.33 12.71
CA SER A 118 -18.69 19.40 13.83
C SER A 118 -17.84 18.14 13.62
N ARG A 119 -17.61 17.37 14.68
CA ARG A 119 -16.95 16.05 14.55
C ARG A 119 -17.69 15.11 13.60
N ALA A 120 -19.02 15.23 13.51
CA ALA A 120 -19.83 14.46 12.57
C ALA A 120 -19.57 14.91 11.12
N ASP A 121 -19.44 16.21 10.88
CA ASP A 121 -19.07 16.74 9.55
C ASP A 121 -17.67 16.28 9.14
N ILE A 122 -16.71 16.30 10.08
CA ILE A 122 -15.34 15.82 9.84
C ILE A 122 -15.36 14.33 9.52
N ALA A 123 -16.04 13.51 10.33
CA ALA A 123 -16.13 12.07 10.08
C ALA A 123 -16.78 11.76 8.72
N GLN A 124 -17.85 12.49 8.38
CA GLN A 124 -18.52 12.35 7.08
C GLN A 124 -17.58 12.73 5.93
N ALA A 125 -16.85 13.85 6.06
CA ALA A 125 -15.91 14.30 5.05
C ALA A 125 -14.73 13.33 4.84
N LEU A 126 -14.32 12.59 5.87
CA LEU A 126 -13.23 11.62 5.81
C LEU A 126 -13.66 10.22 5.36
N THR A 127 -14.95 9.99 5.08
CA THR A 127 -15.43 8.69 4.57
C THR A 127 -14.62 8.14 3.38
N PRO A 128 -14.16 8.94 2.39
CA PRO A 128 -13.34 8.45 1.29
C PRO A 128 -11.84 8.29 1.63
N ASN A 129 -11.40 8.63 2.85
CA ASN A 129 -10.00 8.55 3.28
C ASN A 129 -9.80 7.40 4.26
N LEU A 130 -9.06 6.38 3.84
CA LEU A 130 -8.70 5.27 4.71
C LEU A 130 -7.46 5.60 5.56
N CYS A 131 -7.48 5.16 6.81
CA CYS A 131 -6.31 5.16 7.69
C CYS A 131 -6.25 3.84 8.46
N ARG A 132 -5.19 3.06 8.23
CA ARG A 132 -5.00 1.77 8.89
C ARG A 132 -4.41 1.85 10.31
N CYS A 133 -3.76 2.97 10.65
CA CYS A 133 -2.95 3.06 11.87
C CYS A 133 -3.66 3.73 13.06
N THR A 134 -4.42 4.80 12.83
CA THR A 134 -4.80 5.75 13.91
C THR A 134 -6.16 5.49 14.55
N GLY A 135 -7.05 4.75 13.86
CA GLY A 135 -8.45 4.63 14.28
C GLY A 135 -9.23 5.95 14.24
N TYR A 136 -8.78 6.94 13.46
CA TYR A 136 -9.42 8.24 13.15
C TYR A 136 -9.59 9.24 14.30
N LYS A 137 -9.77 8.82 15.55
CA LYS A 137 -10.07 9.73 16.67
C LYS A 137 -9.08 10.90 16.75
N LYS A 138 -7.78 10.63 16.61
CA LYS A 138 -6.72 11.65 16.64
C LYS A 138 -6.61 12.51 15.39
N ILE A 139 -7.08 12.00 14.24
CA ILE A 139 -7.18 12.78 13.01
C ILE A 139 -8.31 13.81 13.17
N VAL A 140 -9.46 13.41 13.72
CA VAL A 140 -10.56 14.33 14.01
C VAL A 140 -10.13 15.40 15.00
N ASP A 141 -9.46 15.01 16.10
CA ASP A 141 -8.92 15.97 17.08
C ASP A 141 -7.97 17.00 16.40
N ALA A 142 -7.12 16.56 15.46
CA ALA A 142 -6.22 17.45 14.73
C ALA A 142 -6.96 18.44 13.80
N ILE A 143 -8.00 17.96 13.12
CA ILE A 143 -8.81 18.79 12.21
C ILE A 143 -9.58 19.85 12.99
N GLU A 144 -10.10 19.54 14.19
CA GLU A 144 -10.74 20.53 15.06
C GLU A 144 -9.75 21.64 15.49
N ILE A 145 -8.52 21.27 15.86
CA ILE A 145 -7.46 22.24 16.20
C ILE A 145 -7.15 23.13 14.99
N ALA A 146 -6.98 22.53 13.81
CA ALA A 146 -6.69 23.27 12.59
C ALA A 146 -7.84 24.20 12.18
N ALA A 147 -9.09 23.73 12.24
CA ALA A 147 -10.27 24.52 11.93
C ALA A 147 -10.41 25.74 12.86
N ALA A 148 -10.20 25.55 14.17
CA ALA A 148 -10.24 26.62 15.15
C ALA A 148 -9.16 27.68 14.88
N ALA A 149 -7.93 27.25 14.61
CA ALA A 149 -6.81 28.14 14.31
C ALA A 149 -7.03 28.92 13.01
N ILE A 150 -7.42 28.25 11.93
CA ILE A 150 -7.70 28.88 10.62
C ILE A 150 -8.85 29.89 10.74
N ARG A 151 -9.91 29.57 11.47
CA ARG A 151 -11.06 30.47 11.67
C ARG A 151 -10.69 31.75 12.43
N ARG A 152 -9.76 31.64 13.38
CA ARG A 152 -9.31 32.76 14.22
C ARG A 152 -8.09 33.48 13.67
N GLU A 153 -7.54 33.01 12.54
CA GLU A 153 -6.27 33.47 11.98
C GLU A 153 -5.12 33.37 13.00
N GLU A 154 -5.14 32.32 13.82
CA GLU A 154 -4.16 32.05 14.87
C GLU A 154 -3.12 31.02 14.41
N GLU A 155 -1.93 31.08 15.01
CA GLU A 155 -0.91 30.05 14.85
C GLU A 155 -1.17 28.85 15.78
N VAL A 156 -0.85 27.64 15.31
CA VAL A 156 -0.74 26.47 16.19
C VAL A 156 0.74 26.33 16.54
N PRO A 157 1.15 26.47 17.81
CA PRO A 157 2.56 26.38 18.17
C PRO A 157 3.10 24.96 17.90
N PRO A 158 4.37 24.82 17.50
CA PRO A 158 4.97 23.52 17.33
C PRO A 158 4.96 22.76 18.67
N PRO A 159 4.48 21.51 18.70
CA PRO A 159 4.45 20.73 19.94
C PRO A 159 5.86 20.54 20.49
N ASN A 160 6.03 20.83 21.78
CA ASN A 160 7.29 20.62 22.49
C ASN A 160 7.26 19.30 23.29
N GLY A 161 8.44 18.77 23.57
CA GLY A 161 8.60 17.55 24.35
C GLY A 161 9.59 17.76 25.49
N ASN A 162 9.33 17.16 26.65
CA ASN A 162 10.23 17.26 27.81
C ASN A 162 11.27 16.12 27.89
N GLY A 163 11.28 15.21 26.89
CA GLY A 163 12.19 14.07 26.80
C GLY A 163 11.95 12.96 27.83
N ARG A 164 10.87 13.01 28.63
CA ARG A 164 10.61 12.03 29.70
C ARG A 164 9.84 10.82 29.17
N ILE A 165 10.20 9.64 29.67
CA ILE A 165 9.47 8.40 29.43
C ILE A 165 8.03 8.55 29.93
N GLY A 166 7.05 8.13 29.14
CA GLY A 166 5.62 8.24 29.45
C GLY A 166 5.00 9.61 29.19
N SER A 167 5.78 10.62 28.77
CA SER A 167 5.25 11.91 28.33
C SER A 167 4.82 11.89 26.86
N ARG A 168 3.95 12.84 26.48
CA ARG A 168 3.62 13.07 25.08
C ARG A 168 4.77 13.82 24.42
N LEU A 169 5.40 13.20 23.42
CA LEU A 169 6.46 13.80 22.63
C LEU A 169 6.01 13.89 21.17
N PRO A 170 6.38 14.96 20.44
CA PRO A 170 6.17 15.00 19.00
C PRO A 170 6.94 13.84 18.36
N LYS A 171 6.28 13.09 17.48
CA LYS A 171 6.92 12.01 16.73
C LYS A 171 8.01 12.60 15.82
N TYR A 172 9.16 11.93 15.75
CA TYR A 172 10.26 12.27 14.85
C TYR A 172 9.78 12.32 13.38
N HIS A 173 10.16 13.38 12.65
CA HIS A 173 9.72 13.70 11.28
C HIS A 173 8.20 13.72 11.04
N ALA A 174 7.39 13.85 12.09
CA ALA A 174 5.94 13.84 11.93
C ALA A 174 5.40 15.01 11.10
N ARG A 175 6.09 16.15 11.11
CA ARG A 175 5.80 17.28 10.22
C ARG A 175 5.91 16.88 8.75
N ASP A 176 7.04 16.26 8.37
CA ASP A 176 7.31 15.86 6.99
C ASP A 176 6.31 14.82 6.51
N LEU A 177 5.86 13.93 7.42
CA LEU A 177 4.78 12.97 7.16
C LEU A 177 3.44 13.67 6.88
N VAL A 178 3.09 14.70 7.66
CA VAL A 178 1.83 15.45 7.47
C VAL A 178 1.86 16.24 6.15
N LEU A 179 3.01 16.82 5.83
CA LEU A 179 3.19 17.66 4.65
C LEU A 179 3.50 16.88 3.37
N GLY A 180 3.60 15.54 3.44
CA GLY A 180 3.93 14.71 2.29
C GLY A 180 5.39 14.85 1.80
N GLN A 181 6.25 15.44 2.63
CA GLN A 181 7.68 15.67 2.35
C GLN A 181 8.54 14.45 2.71
N HIS A 182 7.98 13.49 3.45
CA HIS A 182 8.65 12.21 3.66
C HIS A 182 8.57 11.36 2.39
N HIS A 183 9.72 10.86 1.96
CA HIS A 183 9.84 9.97 0.82
C HIS A 183 9.66 8.53 1.29
N TYR A 184 8.63 7.88 0.76
CA TYR A 184 8.40 6.45 0.89
C TYR A 184 9.21 5.67 -0.16
N VAL A 185 9.18 4.34 -0.12
CA VAL A 185 9.99 3.55 -1.06
C VAL A 185 9.52 3.77 -2.50
N ASP A 186 8.20 3.84 -2.72
CA ASP A 186 7.60 4.16 -4.03
C ASP A 186 7.91 5.59 -4.52
N ASP A 187 8.36 6.49 -3.63
CA ASP A 187 8.74 7.86 -3.98
C ASP A 187 10.21 7.95 -4.45
N VAL A 188 11.02 6.91 -4.26
CA VAL A 188 12.45 6.94 -4.59
C VAL A 188 12.64 6.98 -6.11
N ARG A 189 13.48 7.91 -6.58
CA ARG A 189 13.89 8.03 -7.98
C ARG A 189 15.41 8.17 -8.03
N LEU A 190 16.08 7.32 -8.80
CA LEU A 190 17.55 7.30 -8.92
C LEU A 190 17.99 7.47 -10.39
N PRO A 191 19.10 8.16 -10.67
CA PRO A 191 19.66 8.19 -12.02
C PRO A 191 19.98 6.78 -12.52
N GLY A 192 19.47 6.43 -13.71
CA GLY A 192 19.66 5.11 -14.31
C GLY A 192 18.84 4.00 -13.64
N MET A 193 17.83 4.33 -12.83
CA MET A 193 16.90 3.38 -12.25
C MET A 193 16.22 2.54 -13.34
N VAL A 194 16.10 1.23 -13.07
CA VAL A 194 15.38 0.27 -13.90
C VAL A 194 14.16 -0.22 -13.12
N HIS A 195 13.13 -0.66 -13.82
CA HIS A 195 11.88 -1.09 -13.20
C HIS A 195 11.69 -2.60 -13.34
N GLY A 196 11.36 -3.24 -12.21
CA GLY A 196 11.09 -4.67 -12.11
C GLY A 196 9.60 -4.96 -12.12
N ALA A 197 9.17 -5.97 -12.88
CA ALA A 197 7.81 -6.51 -12.80
C ALA A 197 7.84 -8.05 -12.72
N LEU A 198 6.95 -8.63 -11.93
CA LEU A 198 6.91 -10.07 -11.66
C LEU A 198 5.81 -10.73 -12.51
N LYS A 199 6.13 -11.84 -13.19
CA LYS A 199 5.14 -12.77 -13.72
C LYS A 199 4.80 -13.77 -12.61
N PHE A 200 3.62 -13.60 -12.04
CA PHE A 200 3.06 -14.53 -11.07
C PHE A 200 2.40 -15.73 -11.76
N SER A 201 2.19 -16.80 -10.99
CA SER A 201 1.44 -17.97 -11.43
C SER A 201 -0.03 -17.65 -11.66
N ASP A 202 -0.56 -18.08 -12.80
CA ASP A 202 -1.98 -17.94 -13.14
C ASP A 202 -2.86 -18.96 -12.38
N HIS A 203 -2.22 -19.99 -11.80
CA HIS A 203 -2.90 -21.05 -11.07
C HIS A 203 -2.31 -21.25 -9.67
N PRO A 204 -3.14 -21.40 -8.63
CA PRO A 204 -2.63 -21.67 -7.29
C PRO A 204 -1.91 -23.02 -7.19
N ARG A 205 -2.20 -23.96 -8.10
CA ARG A 205 -1.45 -25.22 -8.19
C ARG A 205 -1.41 -25.75 -9.61
N ALA A 206 -0.21 -25.82 -10.18
CA ALA A 206 0.03 -26.37 -11.50
C ALA A 206 1.49 -26.81 -11.62
N VAL A 207 1.77 -27.82 -12.45
CA VAL A 207 3.14 -28.09 -12.90
C VAL A 207 3.47 -27.10 -14.02
N VAL A 208 4.52 -26.31 -13.85
CA VAL A 208 5.01 -25.41 -14.89
C VAL A 208 5.73 -26.25 -15.94
N ARG A 209 5.14 -26.41 -17.13
CA ARG A 209 5.73 -27.22 -18.21
C ARG A 209 6.77 -26.44 -18.99
N HIS A 210 6.47 -25.19 -19.32
CA HIS A 210 7.35 -24.32 -20.09
C HIS A 210 7.04 -22.85 -19.82
N ILE A 211 8.07 -22.00 -19.81
CA ILE A 211 7.99 -20.54 -19.71
C ILE A 211 8.64 -19.94 -20.97
N ASP A 212 7.84 -19.35 -21.85
CA ASP A 212 8.32 -18.66 -23.04
C ASP A 212 8.44 -17.15 -22.80
N THR A 213 9.69 -16.68 -22.72
CA THR A 213 10.02 -15.27 -22.47
C THR A 213 10.39 -14.51 -23.74
N ARG A 214 10.37 -15.13 -24.92
CA ARG A 214 10.94 -14.56 -26.16
C ARG A 214 10.24 -13.26 -26.58
N ALA A 215 8.92 -13.22 -26.51
CA ALA A 215 8.14 -12.03 -26.86
C ALA A 215 8.41 -10.87 -25.89
N ALA A 216 8.43 -11.17 -24.59
CA ALA A 216 8.77 -10.21 -23.55
C ALA A 216 10.20 -9.65 -23.72
N ALA A 217 11.20 -10.52 -23.94
CA ALA A 217 12.59 -10.13 -24.13
C ALA A 217 12.82 -9.31 -25.41
N ALA A 218 11.98 -9.48 -26.43
CA ALA A 218 12.06 -8.71 -27.67
C ALA A 218 11.35 -7.34 -27.60
N LEU A 219 10.60 -7.05 -26.55
CA LEU A 219 9.88 -5.78 -26.41
C LEU A 219 10.87 -4.61 -26.24
N PRO A 220 10.79 -3.55 -27.06
CA PRO A 220 11.67 -2.39 -26.92
C PRO A 220 11.63 -1.77 -25.52
N GLY A 221 12.80 -1.55 -24.94
CA GLY A 221 12.96 -1.02 -23.58
C GLY A 221 13.04 -2.09 -22.48
N VAL A 222 12.80 -3.36 -22.79
CA VAL A 222 13.16 -4.47 -21.89
C VAL A 222 14.67 -4.64 -21.89
N ILE A 223 15.25 -4.72 -20.69
CA ILE A 223 16.67 -4.92 -20.47
C ILE A 223 16.97 -6.42 -20.41
N ARG A 224 16.19 -7.16 -19.61
CA ARG A 224 16.31 -8.61 -19.46
C ARG A 224 15.06 -9.21 -18.81
N VAL A 225 14.79 -10.47 -19.16
CA VAL A 225 13.85 -11.33 -18.43
C VAL A 225 14.68 -12.39 -17.69
N PHE A 226 14.39 -12.57 -16.41
CA PHE A 226 15.02 -13.55 -15.53
C PHE A 226 14.02 -14.64 -15.17
N THR A 227 14.50 -15.87 -15.08
CA THR A 227 13.75 -17.04 -14.62
C THR A 227 14.49 -17.70 -13.46
N ALA A 228 13.94 -18.79 -12.92
CA ALA A 228 14.65 -19.62 -11.95
C ALA A 228 16.07 -20.00 -12.41
N ALA A 229 16.31 -20.23 -13.70
CA ALA A 229 17.63 -20.59 -14.23
C ALA A 229 18.71 -19.52 -14.00
N ASP A 230 18.33 -18.26 -13.82
CA ASP A 230 19.24 -17.13 -13.63
C ASP A 230 19.67 -16.92 -12.17
N VAL A 231 19.09 -17.64 -11.21
CA VAL A 231 19.44 -17.51 -9.79
C VAL A 231 20.79 -18.19 -9.54
N PRO A 232 21.83 -17.46 -9.10
CA PRO A 232 23.19 -17.99 -8.98
C PRO A 232 23.39 -18.88 -7.74
N GLY A 233 22.48 -18.84 -6.78
CA GLY A 233 22.56 -19.55 -5.50
C GLY A 233 21.39 -20.52 -5.28
N ASP A 234 21.26 -20.98 -4.04
CA ASP A 234 20.07 -21.73 -3.64
C ASP A 234 18.83 -20.84 -3.82
N ARG A 235 17.80 -21.44 -4.44
CA ARG A 235 16.56 -20.78 -4.81
C ARG A 235 15.52 -20.91 -3.72
N PHE A 236 15.68 -21.86 -2.80
CA PHE A 236 14.76 -22.06 -1.69
C PHE A 236 15.13 -21.14 -0.53
N ILE A 237 14.18 -20.29 -0.18
CA ILE A 237 14.28 -19.30 0.89
C ILE A 237 13.23 -19.61 1.98
N GLY A 238 13.37 -18.94 3.12
CA GLY A 238 12.36 -18.85 4.15
C GLY A 238 12.94 -18.52 5.53
N LEU A 239 12.11 -18.03 6.43
CA LEU A 239 12.58 -17.51 7.72
C LEU A 239 12.98 -18.64 8.70
N ILE A 240 12.19 -19.73 8.72
CA ILE A 240 12.37 -20.86 9.65
C ILE A 240 12.74 -22.14 8.88
N LYS A 241 12.09 -22.36 7.73
CA LYS A 241 12.32 -23.49 6.83
C LYS A 241 12.60 -22.92 5.44
N GLN A 242 13.58 -23.48 4.74
CA GLN A 242 13.91 -23.09 3.36
C GLN A 242 13.00 -23.89 2.41
N ASP A 243 11.71 -23.55 2.37
CA ASP A 243 10.67 -24.31 1.65
C ASP A 243 9.91 -23.47 0.61
N TRP A 244 10.23 -22.18 0.51
CA TRP A 244 9.64 -21.26 -0.47
C TRP A 244 10.62 -21.03 -1.62
N PRO A 245 10.31 -21.45 -2.85
CA PRO A 245 11.14 -21.07 -3.99
C PRO A 245 11.02 -19.57 -4.27
N LEU A 246 12.15 -18.88 -4.37
CA LEU A 246 12.23 -17.48 -4.83
C LEU A 246 11.57 -17.32 -6.21
N MET A 247 11.78 -18.29 -7.10
CA MET A 247 11.08 -18.44 -8.37
C MET A 247 10.85 -19.93 -8.65
N VAL A 248 9.66 -20.27 -9.14
CA VAL A 248 9.30 -21.64 -9.54
C VAL A 248 9.89 -21.94 -10.92
N ALA A 249 10.61 -23.05 -11.04
CA ALA A 249 11.24 -23.47 -12.28
C ALA A 249 10.30 -24.32 -13.17
N GLU A 250 10.65 -24.46 -14.45
CA GLU A 250 10.05 -25.48 -15.31
C GLU A 250 10.26 -26.88 -14.70
N GLY A 251 9.21 -27.69 -14.72
CA GLY A 251 9.14 -29.00 -14.07
C GLY A 251 8.70 -28.96 -12.60
N GLU A 252 8.65 -27.78 -11.98
CA GLU A 252 8.20 -27.61 -10.59
C GLU A 252 6.71 -27.26 -10.51
N THR A 253 6.16 -27.41 -9.30
CA THR A 253 4.74 -27.19 -9.01
C THR A 253 4.55 -25.88 -8.26
N THR A 254 3.61 -25.06 -8.72
CA THR A 254 3.15 -23.85 -8.01
C THR A 254 2.29 -24.22 -6.81
N ARG A 255 2.27 -23.35 -5.79
CA ARG A 255 1.67 -23.56 -4.47
C ARG A 255 0.59 -22.53 -4.14
N TYR A 256 0.70 -21.34 -4.73
CA TYR A 256 -0.32 -20.29 -4.67
C TYR A 256 -0.15 -19.29 -5.83
N VAL A 257 -1.12 -18.42 -6.02
CA VAL A 257 -1.12 -17.44 -7.14
C VAL A 257 -0.03 -16.37 -7.05
N GLY A 258 0.62 -16.22 -5.90
CA GLY A 258 1.75 -15.28 -5.74
C GLY A 258 3.12 -15.92 -5.97
N ASP A 259 3.18 -17.19 -6.38
CA ASP A 259 4.45 -17.79 -6.82
C ASP A 259 4.98 -17.05 -8.05
N VAL A 260 6.26 -16.65 -8.00
CA VAL A 260 6.93 -15.93 -9.08
C VAL A 260 7.52 -16.92 -10.08
N LEU A 261 7.26 -16.72 -11.37
CA LEU A 261 7.75 -17.56 -12.46
C LEU A 261 8.89 -16.89 -13.23
N ALA A 262 8.80 -15.57 -13.39
CA ALA A 262 9.82 -14.77 -14.05
C ALA A 262 9.80 -13.33 -13.54
N VAL A 263 10.90 -12.61 -13.76
CA VAL A 263 11.04 -11.18 -13.47
C VAL A 263 11.49 -10.46 -14.73
N VAL A 264 10.80 -9.39 -15.10
CA VAL A 264 11.23 -8.49 -16.16
C VAL A 264 11.91 -7.27 -15.55
N ALA A 265 13.08 -6.90 -16.07
CA ALA A 265 13.70 -5.60 -15.84
C ALA A 265 13.59 -4.76 -17.13
N ALA A 266 13.07 -3.53 -17.02
CA ALA A 266 12.88 -2.64 -18.17
C ALA A 266 13.21 -1.17 -17.82
N ALA A 267 13.23 -0.33 -18.86
CA ALA A 267 13.52 1.10 -18.74
C ALA A 267 12.42 1.90 -18.01
N THR A 268 11.16 1.43 -18.03
CA THR A 268 10.02 2.04 -17.33
C THR A 268 9.13 0.96 -16.71
N ASP A 269 8.36 1.33 -15.69
CA ASP A 269 7.38 0.42 -15.05
C ASP A 269 6.33 -0.07 -16.06
N ASP A 270 5.82 0.81 -16.92
CA ASP A 270 4.85 0.45 -17.97
C ASP A 270 5.41 -0.61 -18.93
N ILE A 271 6.66 -0.46 -19.38
CA ILE A 271 7.29 -1.45 -20.27
C ILE A 271 7.50 -2.77 -19.53
N ALA A 272 7.93 -2.74 -18.26
CA ALA A 272 8.11 -3.95 -17.46
C ALA A 272 6.79 -4.73 -17.32
N ARG A 273 5.67 -4.04 -17.05
CA ARG A 273 4.34 -4.65 -16.94
C ARG A 273 3.84 -5.20 -18.28
N GLN A 274 3.96 -4.42 -19.36
CA GLN A 274 3.59 -4.89 -20.71
C GLN A 274 4.38 -6.13 -21.12
N ALA A 275 5.67 -6.18 -20.78
CA ALA A 275 6.50 -7.35 -21.06
C ALA A 275 6.10 -8.57 -20.25
N VAL A 276 5.68 -8.41 -18.99
CA VAL A 276 5.15 -9.53 -18.18
C VAL A 276 3.93 -10.17 -18.85
N ASP A 277 3.03 -9.36 -19.42
CA ASP A 277 1.84 -9.86 -20.14
C ASP A 277 2.18 -10.66 -21.41
N LEU A 278 3.38 -10.48 -21.95
CA LEU A 278 3.88 -11.22 -23.12
C LEU A 278 4.57 -12.55 -22.76
N ILE A 279 4.76 -12.85 -21.47
CA ILE A 279 5.34 -14.13 -21.02
C ILE A 279 4.23 -15.19 -21.05
N ALA A 280 4.39 -16.16 -21.96
CA ALA A 280 3.48 -17.29 -22.07
C ALA A 280 3.98 -18.45 -21.19
N VAL A 281 3.07 -19.06 -20.42
CA VAL A 281 3.40 -20.19 -19.55
C VAL A 281 2.47 -21.36 -19.89
N ASP A 282 3.07 -22.51 -20.16
CA ASP A 282 2.36 -23.78 -20.32
C ASP A 282 2.27 -24.47 -18.95
N TYR A 283 1.06 -24.88 -18.59
CA TYR A 283 0.75 -25.48 -17.29
C TYR A 283 0.05 -26.82 -17.45
N GLU A 284 0.41 -27.78 -16.61
CA GLU A 284 -0.52 -28.83 -16.21
C GLU A 284 -1.26 -28.37 -14.94
N VAL A 285 -2.50 -27.91 -15.10
CA VAL A 285 -3.31 -27.41 -13.97
C VAL A 285 -3.74 -28.55 -13.07
N LEU A 286 -3.53 -28.39 -11.76
CA LEU A 286 -3.87 -29.39 -10.75
C LEU A 286 -4.95 -28.86 -9.81
N THR A 287 -5.66 -29.77 -9.13
CA THR A 287 -6.61 -29.38 -8.08
C THR A 287 -5.90 -28.66 -6.94
N PRO A 288 -6.27 -27.41 -6.60
CA PRO A 288 -5.65 -26.67 -5.51
C PRO A 288 -5.96 -27.27 -4.13
N LEU A 289 -5.01 -27.20 -3.20
CA LEU A 289 -5.20 -27.58 -1.80
C LEU A 289 -5.43 -26.32 -0.95
N ILE A 290 -6.71 -25.93 -0.82
CA ILE A 290 -7.14 -24.71 -0.11
C ILE A 290 -7.75 -24.98 1.27
N ASP A 291 -7.86 -26.25 1.67
CA ASP A 291 -8.40 -26.68 2.96
C ASP A 291 -7.34 -27.49 3.70
N MET A 292 -6.97 -27.04 4.90
CA MET A 292 -5.99 -27.71 5.74
C MET A 292 -6.43 -29.13 6.14
N HIS A 293 -7.74 -29.37 6.35
CA HIS A 293 -8.25 -30.70 6.72
C HIS A 293 -8.12 -31.70 5.57
N VAL A 294 -8.27 -31.24 4.33
CA VAL A 294 -8.00 -32.04 3.13
C VAL A 294 -6.51 -32.27 2.97
N ALA A 295 -5.68 -31.24 3.16
CA ALA A 295 -4.23 -31.36 3.05
C ALA A 295 -3.60 -32.31 4.09
N LEU A 296 -4.28 -32.56 5.21
CA LEU A 296 -3.87 -33.50 6.26
C LEU A 296 -4.24 -34.96 5.99
N GLN A 297 -5.05 -35.26 4.97
CA GLN A 297 -5.41 -36.64 4.66
C GLN A 297 -4.20 -37.44 4.17
N PRO A 298 -4.10 -38.75 4.48
CA PRO A 298 -2.94 -39.57 4.10
C PRO A 298 -2.67 -39.65 2.59
N ASP A 299 -3.71 -39.48 1.77
CA ASP A 299 -3.68 -39.52 0.31
C ASP A 299 -3.63 -38.12 -0.34
N ALA A 300 -3.57 -37.06 0.48
CA ALA A 300 -3.48 -35.70 -0.02
C ALA A 300 -2.19 -35.51 -0.83
N PRO A 301 -2.25 -34.79 -1.98
CA PRO A 301 -1.04 -34.43 -2.71
C PRO A 301 -0.06 -33.68 -1.82
N GLN A 302 1.22 -33.98 -1.97
CA GLN A 302 2.27 -33.34 -1.21
C GLN A 302 2.58 -31.94 -1.78
N ILE A 303 2.61 -30.92 -0.92
CA ILE A 303 2.88 -29.53 -1.34
C ILE A 303 4.39 -29.30 -1.56
N HIS A 304 5.22 -29.81 -0.67
CA HIS A 304 6.68 -29.69 -0.75
C HIS A 304 7.31 -31.05 -0.99
N PRO A 305 7.86 -31.35 -2.19
CA PRO A 305 8.38 -32.68 -2.54
C PRO A 305 9.46 -33.22 -1.59
N HIS A 306 10.21 -32.34 -0.93
CA HIS A 306 11.28 -32.70 0.00
C HIS A 306 10.81 -32.92 1.44
N ALA A 307 9.56 -32.57 1.77
CA ALA A 307 9.02 -32.72 3.11
C ALA A 307 8.56 -34.17 3.38
N PRO A 308 8.46 -34.61 4.65
CA PRO A 308 7.88 -35.91 4.99
C PRO A 308 6.34 -35.95 4.86
N GLY A 309 5.69 -34.80 4.64
CA GLY A 309 4.24 -34.66 4.49
C GLY A 309 3.81 -33.19 4.53
N ASN A 310 2.49 -32.94 4.60
CA ASN A 310 1.93 -31.58 4.63
C ASN A 310 1.86 -30.96 6.05
N VAL A 311 2.35 -31.67 7.09
CA VAL A 311 2.50 -31.12 8.45
C VAL A 311 3.91 -30.57 8.61
N LEU A 312 4.04 -29.24 8.70
CA LEU A 312 5.33 -28.58 8.86
C LEU A 312 5.93 -28.75 10.26
N ALA A 313 5.09 -28.58 11.30
CA ALA A 313 5.51 -28.61 12.69
C ALA A 313 4.35 -28.97 13.63
N GLN A 314 4.68 -29.54 14.78
CA GLN A 314 3.74 -29.81 15.87
C GLN A 314 4.25 -29.17 17.16
N SER A 315 3.43 -28.30 17.76
CA SER A 315 3.70 -27.69 19.06
C SER A 315 2.80 -28.31 20.11
N LEU A 316 3.39 -28.79 21.22
CA LEU A 316 2.66 -29.34 22.35
C LEU A 316 2.85 -28.46 23.57
N THR A 317 1.75 -28.07 24.20
CA THR A 317 1.75 -27.34 25.47
C THR A 317 1.11 -28.22 26.53
N SER A 318 1.83 -28.52 27.60
CA SER A 318 1.31 -29.29 28.73
C SER A 318 1.55 -28.53 30.03
N ARG A 319 0.52 -28.42 30.86
CA ARG A 319 0.60 -27.79 32.18
C ARG A 319 -0.39 -28.44 33.13
N GLY A 320 0.14 -29.11 34.16
CA GLY A 320 -0.67 -29.82 35.15
C GLY A 320 -1.37 -31.05 34.56
N ASP A 321 -2.36 -31.57 35.29
CA ASP A 321 -3.19 -32.69 34.87
C ASP A 321 -4.55 -32.17 34.38
N VAL A 322 -4.67 -32.02 33.06
CA VAL A 322 -5.87 -31.48 32.41
C VAL A 322 -7.07 -32.41 32.59
N GLU A 323 -6.85 -33.73 32.60
CA GLU A 323 -7.95 -34.70 32.73
C GLU A 323 -8.49 -34.70 34.16
N ALA A 324 -7.62 -34.69 35.18
CA ALA A 324 -8.05 -34.55 36.56
C ALA A 324 -8.77 -33.22 36.82
N ALA A 325 -8.25 -32.11 36.29
CA ALA A 325 -8.89 -30.79 36.41
C ALA A 325 -10.27 -30.77 35.75
N ARG A 326 -10.42 -31.39 34.58
CA ARG A 326 -11.69 -31.51 33.87
C ARG A 326 -12.69 -32.39 34.63
N ALA A 327 -12.25 -33.52 35.18
CA ALA A 327 -13.10 -34.42 35.97
C ALA A 327 -13.60 -33.77 37.28
N ALA A 328 -12.77 -32.94 37.91
CA ALA A 328 -13.13 -32.22 39.14
C ALA A 328 -13.95 -30.93 38.90
N SER A 329 -14.11 -30.49 37.64
CA SER A 329 -14.80 -29.25 37.31
C SER A 329 -16.32 -29.39 37.39
N ALA A 330 -16.98 -28.43 38.06
CA ALA A 330 -18.44 -28.40 38.15
C ALA A 330 -19.13 -28.14 36.80
N TYR A 331 -18.45 -27.45 35.88
CA TYR A 331 -18.95 -27.13 34.54
C TYR A 331 -17.82 -27.25 33.51
N VAL A 332 -18.15 -27.74 32.31
CA VAL A 332 -17.23 -27.88 31.19
C VAL A 332 -17.89 -27.32 29.94
N SER A 333 -17.15 -26.49 29.19
CA SER A 333 -17.56 -25.98 27.88
C SER A 333 -16.52 -26.36 26.82
N ARG A 334 -16.98 -26.64 25.60
CA ARG A 334 -16.16 -26.97 24.45
C ARG A 334 -16.72 -26.26 23.22
N GLY A 335 -15.84 -25.71 22.40
CA GLY A 335 -16.18 -25.12 21.11
C GLY A 335 -15.09 -25.38 20.08
N VAL A 336 -15.47 -25.34 18.80
CA VAL A 336 -14.57 -25.21 17.67
C VAL A 336 -14.68 -23.77 17.20
N TYR A 337 -13.53 -23.11 17.00
CA TYR A 337 -13.46 -21.71 16.63
C TYR A 337 -12.62 -21.59 15.37
N GLU A 338 -13.08 -20.77 14.44
CA GLU A 338 -12.38 -20.46 13.20
C GLU A 338 -12.26 -18.94 13.09
N THR A 339 -11.11 -18.50 12.59
CA THR A 339 -10.86 -17.10 12.27
C THR A 339 -10.57 -16.99 10.79
N GLN A 340 -11.13 -15.98 10.14
CA GLN A 340 -10.87 -15.69 8.74
C GLN A 340 -9.39 -15.34 8.48
N TRP A 341 -8.98 -15.41 7.21
CA TRP A 341 -7.74 -14.80 6.76
C TRP A 341 -7.84 -13.28 6.79
N ILE A 342 -6.98 -12.65 7.59
CA ILE A 342 -6.93 -11.20 7.72
C ILE A 342 -5.81 -10.68 6.85
N GLU A 343 -6.15 -9.79 5.91
CA GLU A 343 -5.15 -8.99 5.21
C GLU A 343 -4.72 -7.80 6.09
N HIS A 344 -3.43 -7.48 6.05
CA HIS A 344 -2.87 -6.37 6.80
C HIS A 344 -3.48 -5.04 6.35
N GLY A 345 -3.72 -4.89 5.04
CA GLY A 345 -4.35 -3.71 4.45
C GLY A 345 -3.50 -2.46 4.63
N PHE A 346 -2.20 -2.57 4.34
CA PHE A 346 -1.27 -1.45 4.36
C PHE A 346 -1.73 -0.36 3.38
N MET A 347 -1.46 0.91 3.72
CA MET A 347 -1.82 2.04 2.84
C MET A 347 -0.85 2.20 1.68
N GLU A 348 0.44 1.94 1.92
CA GLU A 348 1.48 1.82 0.92
C GLU A 348 1.54 0.35 0.48
N PRO A 349 1.39 0.05 -0.82
CA PRO A 349 1.67 -1.28 -1.35
C PRO A 349 3.13 -1.67 -1.11
N GLU A 350 3.43 -2.96 -1.21
CA GLU A 350 4.83 -3.43 -1.11
C GLU A 350 5.69 -2.82 -2.23
N ALA A 351 6.80 -2.22 -1.84
CA ALA A 351 7.80 -1.61 -2.72
C ALA A 351 9.20 -1.88 -2.15
N ALA A 352 10.18 -2.10 -3.03
CA ALA A 352 11.54 -2.51 -2.67
C ALA A 352 12.60 -1.93 -3.60
#